data_AF-E6TJ92-F1
#
_entry.id   AF-E6TJ92-F1
#
_cell.length_a   1.000
_cell.length_b   1.000
_cell.length_c   1.000
_cell.angle_alpha   90.00
_cell.angle_beta   90.00
_cell.angle_gamma   90.00
#
_symmetry.space_group_name_H-M   'P 1'
#
loop_
_entity.id
_entity.type
_entity.pdbx_description
1 polymer ?
#
loop_
_entity_poly.entity_id
_entity_poly.type
_entity_poly.pdbx_seq_one_letter_code
_entity_poly.pdbx_strand_id
1 'polypeptide(L)'
;MTVSTENPELGRPDPIDTGWRIHAAIADWTGKVDAKASFALAVESALLAGVVTLSGSDRALDGLSGWALAWYVVGIILLISAVLCCVWTVRPRLRSSKLESEAPVNFIYFGHLRLRTQDEVSEHLRDSDLVPVLSRQLVEMSKIAWTKHRLVQLSLTFAPLGVACLAVAATYQQAAGCS
;
A
#
# COMPACT_ATOMS: atom_id res chain seq x y z
N MET A 1 18.77 29.19 23.06
CA MET A 1 18.11 30.51 22.95
C MET A 1 17.55 30.57 21.53
N THR A 2 16.40 29.94 21.29
CA THR A 2 15.10 30.62 21.23
C THR A 2 14.00 29.84 21.98
N VAL A 3 13.42 30.55 22.95
CA VAL A 3 12.07 30.46 23.55
C VAL A 3 11.26 29.19 23.25
N SER A 4 11.16 28.31 24.26
CA SER A 4 9.98 27.46 24.43
C SER A 4 8.76 28.37 24.48
N THR A 5 7.93 28.34 23.45
CA THR A 5 6.59 28.93 23.49
C THR A 5 5.70 28.04 24.36
N GLU A 6 5.94 28.06 25.68
CA GLU A 6 4.88 27.77 26.63
C GLU A 6 3.84 28.89 26.47
N ASN A 7 2.84 28.62 25.64
CA ASN A 7 1.66 29.47 25.54
C ASN A 7 0.87 29.30 26.86
N PRO A 8 0.68 30.35 27.68
CA PRO A 8 0.11 30.24 29.03
C PRO A 8 -1.38 29.88 29.08
N GLU A 9 -2.03 29.65 27.93
CA GLU A 9 -3.50 29.60 27.84
C GLU A 9 -4.15 28.22 28.03
N LEU A 10 -3.45 27.07 28.06
CA LEU A 10 -4.01 25.76 28.46
C LEU A 10 -2.89 24.72 28.42
N GLY A 11 -2.87 23.74 29.32
CA GLY A 11 -1.96 22.59 29.28
C GLY A 11 -2.18 21.63 28.07
N ARG A 12 -2.48 22.17 26.89
CA ARG A 12 -2.66 21.46 25.63
C ARG A 12 -1.39 21.61 24.80
N PRO A 13 -0.88 20.52 24.21
CA PRO A 13 0.31 20.58 23.36
C PRO A 13 0.08 21.49 22.15
N ASP A 14 1.17 22.11 21.66
CA ASP A 14 1.13 22.93 20.45
C ASP A 14 0.50 22.13 19.27
N PRO A 15 -0.55 22.66 18.63
CA PRO A 15 -1.21 22.01 17.50
C PRO A 15 -0.27 21.70 16.33
N ILE A 16 0.74 22.54 16.09
CA ILE A 16 1.69 22.36 14.98
C ILE A 16 2.63 21.19 15.28
N ASP A 17 3.26 21.18 16.46
CA ASP A 17 4.06 20.05 16.94
C ASP A 17 3.26 18.74 16.94
N THR A 18 2.01 18.77 17.42
CA THR A 18 1.13 17.62 17.42
C THR A 18 0.87 17.12 15.99
N GLY A 19 0.58 18.02 15.05
CA GLY A 19 0.36 17.68 13.65
C GLY A 19 1.60 17.05 13.00
N TRP A 20 2.80 17.53 13.29
CA TRP A 20 4.05 16.94 12.79
C TRP A 20 4.31 15.55 13.37
N ARG A 21 3.98 15.31 14.64
CA ARG A 21 4.08 13.98 15.24
C ARG A 21 3.12 12.99 14.58
N ILE A 22 1.89 13.40 14.27
CA ILE A 22 0.93 12.57 13.54
C ILE A 22 1.42 12.30 12.12
N HIS A 23 1.96 13.33 11.44
CA HIS A 23 2.53 13.21 10.10
C HIS A 23 3.63 12.14 10.06
N ALA A 24 4.59 12.23 10.98
CA ALA A 24 5.68 11.27 11.13
C ALA A 24 5.16 9.85 11.40
N ALA A 25 4.14 9.70 12.26
CA ALA A 25 3.53 8.40 12.55
C ALA A 25 2.87 7.78 11.30
N ILE A 26 2.13 8.58 10.51
CA ILE A 26 1.52 8.09 9.27
C ILE A 26 2.59 7.69 8.25
N ALA A 27 3.67 8.47 8.12
CA ALA A 27 4.79 8.15 7.24
C ALA A 27 5.46 6.82 7.63
N ASP A 28 5.74 6.62 8.92
CA ASP A 28 6.30 5.38 9.46
C ASP A 28 5.38 4.17 9.22
N TRP A 29 4.09 4.28 9.52
CA TRP A 29 3.13 3.20 9.25
C TRP A 29 3.00 2.87 7.78
N THR A 30 3.02 3.88 6.90
CA THR A 30 3.02 3.68 5.45
C THR A 30 4.26 2.89 5.01
N GLY A 31 5.44 3.26 5.51
CA GLY A 31 6.68 2.52 5.22
C GLY A 31 6.62 1.05 5.68
N LYS A 32 6.04 0.79 6.86
CA LYS A 32 5.84 -0.58 7.36
C LYS A 32 4.90 -1.41 6.48
N VAL A 33 3.87 -0.80 5.91
CA VAL A 33 2.96 -1.48 4.96
C VAL A 33 3.65 -1.78 3.65
N ASP A 34 4.47 -0.86 3.14
CA ASP A 34 5.23 -1.06 1.91
C ASP A 34 6.24 -2.22 2.06
N ALA A 35 6.86 -2.34 3.23
CA ALA A 35 7.72 -3.48 3.56
C ALA A 35 6.93 -4.81 3.58
N LYS A 36 5.74 -4.83 4.21
CA LYS A 36 4.87 -6.01 4.21
C LYS A 36 4.43 -6.41 2.79
N ALA A 37 4.05 -5.44 1.96
CA ALA A 37 3.66 -5.68 0.58
C ALA A 37 4.81 -6.29 -0.24
N SER A 38 6.03 -5.75 -0.08
CA SER A 38 7.23 -6.26 -0.78
C SER A 38 7.59 -7.68 -0.35
N PHE A 39 7.49 -7.98 0.95
CA PHE A 39 7.69 -9.33 1.46
C PHE A 39 6.63 -10.30 0.91
N ALA A 40 5.35 -9.93 0.99
CA ALA A 40 4.26 -10.74 0.45
C ALA A 40 4.43 -11.00 -1.05
N LEU A 41 4.80 -9.97 -1.83
CA LEU A 41 5.06 -10.09 -3.26
C LEU A 41 6.14 -11.13 -3.58
N ALA A 42 7.22 -11.17 -2.79
CA ALA A 42 8.28 -12.16 -2.96
C ALA A 42 7.76 -13.59 -2.72
N VAL A 43 6.99 -13.79 -1.65
CA VAL A 43 6.37 -15.08 -1.33
C VAL A 43 5.37 -15.49 -2.41
N GLU A 44 4.50 -14.59 -2.84
CA GLU A 44 3.49 -14.84 -3.89
C GLU A 44 4.14 -15.15 -5.24
N SER A 45 5.25 -14.49 -5.58
CA SER A 45 6.03 -14.79 -6.78
C SER A 45 6.62 -16.20 -6.74
N ALA A 46 7.15 -16.61 -5.58
CA ALA A 46 7.65 -17.97 -5.38
C ALA A 46 6.52 -19.01 -5.48
N LEU A 47 5.34 -18.72 -4.92
CA LEU A 47 4.15 -19.57 -5.05
C LEU A 47 3.76 -19.73 -6.52
N LEU A 48 3.65 -18.63 -7.29
CA LEU A 48 3.32 -18.69 -8.72
C LEU A 48 4.35 -19.50 -9.52
N ALA A 49 5.66 -19.33 -9.26
CA ALA A 49 6.70 -20.14 -9.88
C ALA A 49 6.56 -21.64 -9.54
N GLY A 50 6.19 -21.93 -8.29
CA GLY A 50 5.86 -23.30 -7.84
C GLY A 50 4.68 -23.87 -8.62
N VAL A 51 3.61 -23.09 -8.86
CA VAL A 51 2.47 -23.53 -9.66
C VAL A 51 2.90 -23.83 -11.10
N VAL A 52 3.65 -22.93 -11.75
CA VAL A 52 4.18 -23.16 -13.10
C VAL A 52 5.00 -24.46 -13.17
N THR A 53 5.82 -24.73 -12.14
CA THR A 53 6.63 -25.95 -12.05
C THR A 53 5.76 -27.20 -11.90
N LEU A 54 4.67 -27.12 -11.14
CA LEU A 54 3.75 -28.23 -10.87
C LEU A 54 2.72 -28.46 -12.00
N SER A 55 2.57 -27.52 -12.93
CA SER A 55 1.70 -27.64 -14.11
C SER A 55 2.41 -28.25 -15.34
N GLY A 56 3.65 -28.72 -15.20
CA GLY A 56 4.35 -29.44 -16.26
C GLY A 56 3.79 -30.84 -16.50
N SER A 57 4.16 -31.48 -17.62
CA SER A 57 3.71 -32.84 -17.94
C SER A 57 4.11 -33.85 -16.84
N ASP A 58 3.20 -34.77 -16.52
CA ASP A 58 3.36 -35.81 -15.49
C ASP A 58 3.59 -35.24 -14.07
N ARG A 59 3.03 -34.07 -13.80
CA ARG A 59 3.06 -33.42 -12.48
C ARG A 59 1.67 -33.34 -11.85
N ALA A 60 1.64 -32.91 -10.59
CA ALA A 60 0.44 -32.90 -9.76
C ALA A 60 -0.73 -32.07 -10.31
N LEU A 61 -0.48 -31.14 -11.24
CA LEU A 61 -1.48 -30.30 -11.89
C LEU A 61 -1.60 -30.58 -13.39
N ASP A 62 -1.07 -31.71 -13.89
CA ASP A 62 -1.23 -32.12 -15.29
C ASP A 62 -2.59 -32.79 -15.54
N GLY A 63 -3.09 -32.66 -16.78
CA GLY A 63 -4.31 -33.35 -17.23
C GLY A 63 -5.59 -32.98 -16.46
N LEU A 64 -5.62 -31.82 -15.80
CA LEU A 64 -6.77 -31.33 -15.04
C LEU A 64 -8.02 -31.24 -15.91
N SER A 65 -9.11 -31.87 -15.49
CA SER A 65 -10.41 -31.81 -16.18
C SER A 65 -11.57 -31.59 -15.20
N GLY A 66 -12.74 -31.22 -15.74
CA GLY A 66 -13.96 -31.01 -14.96
C GLY A 66 -13.80 -29.99 -13.82
N TRP A 67 -14.24 -30.38 -12.62
CA TRP A 67 -14.21 -29.51 -11.43
C TRP A 67 -12.79 -29.20 -10.94
N ALA A 68 -11.81 -30.07 -11.17
CA ALA A 68 -10.43 -29.82 -10.79
C ALA A 68 -9.84 -28.63 -11.58
N LEU A 69 -10.18 -28.53 -12.87
CA LEU A 69 -9.80 -27.38 -13.71
C LEU A 69 -10.44 -26.07 -13.20
N ALA A 70 -11.71 -26.11 -12.78
CA ALA A 70 -12.37 -24.93 -12.23
C ALA A 70 -11.67 -24.41 -10.96
N TRP A 71 -11.34 -25.31 -10.01
CA TRP A 71 -10.58 -24.96 -8.80
C TRP A 71 -9.17 -24.43 -9.12
N TYR A 72 -8.51 -25.02 -10.12
CA TYR A 72 -7.21 -24.55 -10.59
C TYR A 72 -7.27 -23.11 -11.12
N VAL A 73 -8.23 -22.82 -12.01
CA VAL A 73 -8.41 -21.47 -12.58
C VAL A 73 -8.73 -20.45 -11.50
N VAL A 74 -9.63 -20.78 -10.56
CA VAL A 74 -9.94 -19.90 -9.42
C VAL A 74 -8.70 -19.63 -8.56
N GLY A 75 -7.91 -20.68 -8.27
CA GLY A 75 -6.66 -20.55 -7.52
C GLY A 75 -5.65 -19.61 -8.18
N ILE A 76 -5.45 -19.76 -9.49
CA ILE A 76 -4.58 -18.87 -10.28
C ILE A 76 -5.06 -17.42 -10.26
N ILE A 77 -6.36 -17.19 -10.48
CA ILE A 77 -6.94 -15.83 -10.47
C ILE A 77 -6.74 -15.16 -9.11
N LEU A 78 -6.92 -15.90 -8.01
CA LEU A 78 -6.69 -15.39 -6.66
C LEU A 78 -5.21 -15.03 -6.43
N LEU A 79 -4.27 -15.89 -6.82
CA LEU A 79 -2.83 -15.62 -6.69
C LEU A 79 -2.40 -14.40 -7.52
N ILE A 80 -2.86 -14.28 -8.76
CA ILE A 80 -2.58 -13.11 -9.61
C ILE A 80 -3.17 -11.84 -8.97
N SER A 81 -4.41 -11.92 -8.47
CA SER A 81 -5.05 -10.78 -7.81
C SER A 81 -4.30 -10.34 -6.55
N ALA A 82 -3.74 -11.29 -5.79
CA ALA A 82 -2.89 -10.99 -4.65
C ALA A 82 -1.63 -10.21 -5.06
N VAL A 83 -0.91 -10.71 -6.08
CA VAL A 83 0.29 -10.06 -6.62
C VAL A 83 -0.02 -8.64 -7.09
N LEU A 84 -1.12 -8.45 -7.82
CA LEU A 84 -1.52 -7.12 -8.30
C LEU A 84 -1.80 -6.15 -7.14
N CYS A 85 -2.40 -6.62 -6.04
CA CYS A 85 -2.63 -5.80 -4.85
C CYS A 85 -1.31 -5.36 -4.19
N CYS A 86 -0.33 -6.26 -4.10
CA CYS A 86 1.00 -5.94 -3.60
C CYS A 86 1.74 -4.93 -4.49
N VAL A 87 1.76 -5.17 -5.81
CA VAL A 87 2.38 -4.25 -6.78
C VAL A 87 1.73 -2.86 -6.72
N TRP A 88 0.40 -2.80 -6.59
CA TRP A 88 -0.30 -1.52 -6.47
C TRP A 88 0.03 -0.78 -5.17
N THR A 89 0.30 -1.51 -4.09
CA THR A 89 0.65 -0.93 -2.79
C THR A 89 2.00 -0.22 -2.83
N VAL A 90 3.00 -0.84 -3.46
CA VAL A 90 4.36 -0.29 -3.56
C VAL A 90 4.51 0.76 -4.67
N ARG A 91 3.53 0.87 -5.58
CA ARG A 91 3.59 1.80 -6.70
C ARG A 91 3.67 3.25 -6.19
N PRO A 92 4.70 4.02 -6.60
CA PRO A 92 4.83 5.41 -6.18
C PRO A 92 3.67 6.22 -6.76
N ARG A 93 2.76 6.66 -5.89
CA ARG A 93 1.63 7.49 -6.29
C ARG A 93 2.10 8.94 -6.38
N LEU A 94 2.67 9.29 -7.53
CA LEU A 94 2.95 10.68 -7.89
C LEU A 94 1.60 11.42 -7.96
N ARG A 95 1.33 12.23 -6.93
CA ARG A 95 0.25 13.22 -6.98
C ARG A 95 0.65 14.14 -8.14
N SER A 96 -0.02 14.01 -9.28
CA SER A 96 0.22 14.82 -10.48
C SER A 96 -1.07 15.41 -11.04
N SER A 97 -2.21 14.73 -10.93
CA SER A 97 -3.42 15.12 -11.69
C SER A 97 -4.37 16.13 -11.03
N LYS A 98 -4.11 16.61 -9.80
CA LYS A 98 -4.97 17.61 -9.11
C LYS A 98 -4.20 18.79 -8.50
N LEU A 99 -2.94 18.97 -8.89
CA LEU A 99 -2.08 20.02 -8.31
C LEU A 99 -2.32 21.39 -8.93
N GLU A 100 -2.76 21.49 -10.17
CA GLU A 100 -2.95 22.79 -10.84
C GLU A 100 -4.09 23.63 -10.24
N SER A 101 -5.14 23.02 -9.66
CA SER A 101 -6.25 23.76 -9.05
C SER A 101 -6.07 24.08 -7.56
N GLU A 102 -4.98 23.62 -6.92
CA GLU A 102 -4.76 23.72 -5.46
C GLU A 102 -3.43 24.40 -5.09
N ALA A 103 -2.70 24.92 -6.07
CA ALA A 103 -1.37 25.50 -5.98
C ALA A 103 -1.19 26.75 -5.08
N PRO A 104 -2.18 27.62 -4.80
CA PRO A 104 -1.90 28.84 -4.04
C PRO A 104 -1.62 28.62 -2.54
N VAL A 105 -1.94 27.45 -1.97
CA VAL A 105 -2.02 27.28 -0.49
C VAL A 105 -1.24 26.06 0.05
N ASN A 106 -0.61 25.22 -0.79
CA ASN A 106 -0.01 23.94 -0.35
C ASN A 106 1.54 23.91 -0.50
N PHE A 107 2.24 24.49 0.46
CA PHE A 107 3.71 24.64 0.46
C PHE A 107 4.49 23.45 1.05
N ILE A 108 3.85 22.49 1.76
CA ILE A 108 4.52 21.32 2.36
C ILE A 108 4.59 20.10 1.38
N TYR A 109 4.31 20.30 0.10
CA TYR A 109 4.48 19.25 -0.91
C TYR A 109 5.85 19.39 -1.59
N PHE A 110 6.68 18.34 -1.54
CA PHE A 110 8.03 18.28 -2.13
C PHE A 110 8.09 18.74 -3.60
N GLY A 111 7.01 18.54 -4.37
CA GLY A 111 6.93 18.97 -5.77
C GLY A 111 6.88 20.49 -5.95
N HIS A 112 6.30 21.23 -4.99
CA HIS A 112 6.25 22.70 -5.03
C HIS A 112 7.50 23.33 -4.43
N LEU A 113 8.06 22.74 -3.36
CA LEU A 113 9.33 23.16 -2.77
C LEU A 113 10.50 23.07 -3.76
N ARG A 114 10.50 22.08 -4.66
CA ARG A 114 11.55 21.94 -5.70
C ARG A 114 11.62 23.15 -6.65
N LEU A 115 10.51 23.88 -6.83
CA LEU A 115 10.41 24.97 -7.80
C LEU A 115 10.48 26.36 -7.13
N ARG A 116 10.60 26.43 -5.80
CA ARG A 116 10.59 27.68 -5.03
C ARG A 116 12.00 28.05 -4.56
N THR A 117 12.31 29.34 -4.57
CA THR A 117 13.57 29.85 -4.03
C THR A 117 13.51 29.95 -2.50
N GLN A 118 14.66 29.96 -1.84
CA GLN A 118 14.76 29.97 -0.37
C GLN A 118 13.99 31.15 0.26
N ASP A 119 14.01 32.31 -0.38
CA ASP A 119 13.36 33.52 0.13
C ASP A 119 11.83 33.42 0.09
N GLU A 120 11.26 32.86 -0.99
CA GLU A 120 9.81 32.64 -1.12
C GLU A 120 9.27 31.64 -0.08
N VAL A 121 10.08 30.63 0.28
CA VAL A 121 9.74 29.65 1.33
C VAL A 121 9.78 30.31 2.71
N SER A 122 10.80 31.14 2.96
CA SER A 122 10.97 31.78 4.25
C SER A 122 9.90 32.85 4.53
N GLU A 123 9.42 33.53 3.49
CA GLU A 123 8.30 34.49 3.56
C GLU A 123 6.97 33.75 3.83
N HIS A 124 6.69 32.66 3.11
CA HIS A 124 5.49 31.86 3.34
C HIS A 124 5.44 31.22 4.73
N LEU A 125 6.57 30.73 5.25
CA LEU A 125 6.64 30.16 6.60
C LEU A 125 6.40 31.20 7.70
N ARG A 126 6.63 32.49 7.42
CA ARG A 126 6.40 33.58 8.37
C ARG A 126 4.97 34.08 8.35
N ASP A 127 4.37 34.19 7.17
CA ASP A 127 3.05 34.83 7.01
C ASP A 127 1.87 33.84 6.87
N SER A 128 2.11 32.54 6.67
CA SER A 128 1.04 31.56 6.48
C SER A 128 0.69 30.80 7.75
N ASP A 129 -0.61 30.64 8.02
CA ASP A 129 -1.10 29.68 9.00
C ASP A 129 -0.79 28.24 8.54
N LEU A 130 0.08 27.55 9.29
CA LEU A 130 0.55 26.20 8.97
C LEU A 130 -0.49 25.11 9.27
N VAL A 131 -1.41 25.36 10.21
CA VAL A 131 -2.39 24.39 10.69
C VAL A 131 -3.32 23.87 9.57
N PRO A 132 -3.95 24.71 8.72
CA PRO A 132 -4.82 24.23 7.66
C PRO A 132 -4.07 23.39 6.60
N VAL A 133 -2.83 23.75 6.30
CA VAL A 133 -1.99 23.03 5.32
C VAL A 133 -1.58 21.66 5.86
N LEU A 134 -1.10 21.61 7.10
CA LEU A 134 -0.75 20.37 7.77
C LEU A 134 -1.96 19.45 7.92
N SER A 135 -3.11 19.98 8.33
CA SER A 135 -4.36 19.23 8.47
C SER A 135 -4.77 18.56 7.15
N ARG A 136 -4.71 19.29 6.03
CA ARG A 136 -5.01 18.73 4.71
C ARG A 136 -4.04 17.61 4.33
N GLN A 137 -2.75 17.81 4.59
CA GLN A 137 -1.73 16.80 4.30
C GLN A 137 -1.94 15.53 5.13
N LEU A 138 -2.25 15.66 6.42
CA LEU A 138 -2.56 14.51 7.29
C LEU A 138 -3.74 13.70 6.76
N VAL A 139 -4.81 14.35 6.32
CA VAL A 139 -5.99 13.68 5.72
C VAL A 139 -5.60 12.92 4.45
N GLU A 140 -4.85 13.54 3.55
CA GLU A 140 -4.46 12.89 2.29
C GLU A 140 -3.48 11.73 2.51
N MET A 141 -2.49 11.89 3.39
CA MET A 141 -1.58 10.80 3.76
C MET A 141 -2.33 9.64 4.41
N SER A 142 -3.32 9.94 5.27
CA SER A 142 -4.15 8.92 5.92
C SER A 142 -4.96 8.10 4.91
N LYS A 143 -5.57 8.75 3.90
CA LYS A 143 -6.30 8.04 2.82
C LYS A 143 -5.41 7.11 2.03
N ILE A 144 -4.17 7.53 1.74
CA ILE A 144 -3.18 6.71 1.04
C ILE A 144 -2.78 5.52 1.91
N ALA A 145 -2.40 5.76 3.17
CA ALA A 145 -2.04 4.72 4.12
C ALA A 145 -3.17 3.69 4.27
N TRP A 146 -4.42 4.15 4.42
CA TRP A 146 -5.60 3.28 4.50
C TRP A 146 -5.76 2.39 3.26
N THR A 147 -5.64 2.98 2.07
CA THR A 147 -5.76 2.23 0.81
C THR A 147 -4.67 1.15 0.70
N LYS A 148 -3.42 1.49 1.03
CA LYS A 148 -2.30 0.54 1.04
C LYS A 148 -2.53 -0.60 2.03
N HIS A 149 -2.98 -0.29 3.25
CA HIS A 149 -3.34 -1.30 4.24
C HIS A 149 -4.42 -2.25 3.74
N ARG A 150 -5.48 -1.72 3.10
CA ARG A 150 -6.57 -2.53 2.53
C ARG A 150 -6.08 -3.44 1.41
N LEU A 151 -5.22 -2.95 0.52
CA LEU A 151 -4.66 -3.75 -0.57
C LEU A 151 -3.78 -4.89 -0.04
N VAL A 152 -2.94 -4.64 0.96
CA VAL A 152 -2.13 -5.69 1.60
C VAL A 152 -3.01 -6.71 2.32
N GLN A 153 -4.07 -6.27 3.02
CA GLN A 153 -5.03 -7.20 3.63
C GLN A 153 -5.69 -8.11 2.59
N LEU A 154 -6.08 -7.56 1.43
CA LEU A 154 -6.66 -8.34 0.35
C LEU A 154 -5.65 -9.34 -0.23
N SER A 155 -4.40 -8.93 -0.49
CA SER A 155 -3.34 -9.82 -0.96
C SER A 155 -3.12 -10.98 0.01
N LEU A 156 -2.92 -10.68 1.29
CA LEU A 156 -2.70 -11.68 2.34
C LEU A 156 -3.92 -12.59 2.58
N THR A 157 -5.10 -12.23 2.06
CA THR A 157 -6.30 -13.06 2.08
C THR A 157 -6.41 -13.91 0.81
N PHE A 158 -6.18 -13.31 -0.36
CA PHE A 158 -6.27 -14.00 -1.64
C PHE A 158 -5.17 -15.04 -1.85
N ALA A 159 -3.94 -14.76 -1.40
CA ALA A 159 -2.84 -15.70 -1.54
C ALA A 159 -3.12 -17.07 -0.90
N PRO A 160 -3.46 -17.18 0.41
CA PRO A 160 -3.76 -18.46 1.03
C PRO A 160 -5.04 -19.12 0.46
N LEU A 161 -6.07 -18.34 0.12
CA LEU A 161 -7.26 -18.89 -0.54
C LEU A 161 -6.94 -19.48 -1.91
N GLY A 162 -6.08 -18.82 -2.68
CA GLY A 162 -5.60 -19.30 -3.97
C GLY A 162 -4.84 -20.62 -3.84
N VAL A 163 -3.90 -20.69 -2.89
CA VAL A 163 -3.16 -21.91 -2.56
C VAL A 163 -4.10 -23.05 -2.14
N ALA A 164 -5.11 -22.76 -1.29
CA ALA A 164 -6.10 -23.75 -0.88
C ALA A 164 -6.90 -24.30 -2.07
N CYS A 165 -7.34 -23.43 -3.00
CA CYS A 165 -8.03 -23.85 -4.22
C CYS A 165 -7.15 -24.76 -5.08
N LEU A 166 -5.85 -24.46 -5.22
CA LEU A 166 -4.91 -25.30 -5.97
C LEU A 166 -4.68 -26.66 -5.30
N ALA A 167 -4.60 -26.71 -3.97
CA ALA A 167 -4.51 -27.96 -3.23
C ALA A 167 -5.77 -28.82 -3.41
N VAL A 168 -6.95 -28.18 -3.41
CA VAL A 168 -8.23 -28.85 -3.72
C VAL A 168 -8.22 -29.38 -5.15
N ALA A 169 -7.77 -28.60 -6.14
CA ALA A 169 -7.65 -29.07 -7.53
C ALA A 169 -6.76 -30.32 -7.65
N ALA A 170 -5.59 -30.32 -7.00
CA ALA A 170 -4.64 -31.43 -7.03
C ALA A 170 -5.20 -32.70 -6.37
N THR A 171 -5.96 -32.56 -5.29
CA THR A 171 -6.56 -33.71 -4.57
C THR A 171 -7.77 -34.28 -5.30
N TYR A 172 -8.63 -33.44 -5.87
CA TYR A 172 -9.76 -33.90 -6.70
C TYR A 172 -9.30 -34.70 -7.91
N GLN A 173 -8.20 -34.29 -8.56
CA GLN A 173 -7.63 -35.02 -9.70
C GLN A 173 -7.13 -36.41 -9.29
N GLN A 174 -6.43 -36.54 -8.17
CA GLN A 174 -5.97 -37.83 -7.64
C GLN A 174 -7.13 -38.77 -7.32
N ALA A 175 -8.22 -38.24 -6.75
CA ALA A 175 -9.41 -39.02 -6.46
C ALA A 175 -10.13 -39.48 -7.74
N ALA A 176 -10.20 -38.62 -8.77
CA ALA A 176 -10.86 -38.93 -10.04
C ALA A 176 -10.04 -39.89 -10.93
N GLY A 177 -8.71 -39.91 -10.82
CA GLY A 177 -7.84 -40.83 -11.56
C GLY A 177 -7.79 -42.27 -11.01
N CYS A 178 -8.39 -42.53 -9.84
CA CYS A 178 -8.50 -43.87 -9.24
C CYS A 178 -9.84 -44.58 -9.53
N SER A 179 -10.71 -44.02 -10.38
CA SER A 179 -11.97 -44.62 -10.83
C SER A 179 -11.90 -45.06 -12.29
#